data_AF-A0A9W6ZZG2-F1
#
_entry.id   AF-A0A9W6ZZG2-F1
#
_cell.length_a   1.000
_cell.length_b   1.000
_cell.length_c   1.000
_cell.angle_alpha   90.00
_cell.angle_beta   90.00
_cell.angle_gamma   90.00
#
_symmetry.space_group_name_H-M   'P 1'
#
loop_
_entity.id
_entity.type
_entity.pdbx_description
1 polymer ?
#
loop_
_entity_poly.entity_id
_entity_poly.type
_entity_poly.pdbx_seq_one_letter_code
_entity_poly.pdbx_strand_id
1 'polypeptide(L)'
;MIIVFISYSNQSWYTLLWELLFVITLVKPGVDCYWVIQHQKQKANAALDPLTEMVYIKEVELITDCIPGAVIQAIAFVNGQHSYIAVVSLMSNVPTAAFIAASMALEKDIGVLCLNGAIGSLVALQTICYISFLAIIEPKYRKTFLGTTTASQMTMAKFQETRDDHVKLEFTFDVHPSLWAPIKDEVKNWVNEALRLWIREQPDWFDDHAKASIPDNFVTD
;
A
#
# COMPACT_ATOMS: atom_id res chain seq x y z
N MET A 1 -1.67 -13.67 7.31
CA MET A 1 -2.21 -14.95 6.77
C MET A 1 -1.36 -16.17 7.10
N ILE A 2 -0.03 -16.14 6.89
CA ILE A 2 0.85 -17.30 7.17
C ILE A 2 0.75 -17.77 8.63
N ILE A 3 0.73 -16.84 9.59
CA ILE A 3 0.60 -17.16 11.03
C ILE A 3 -0.71 -17.92 11.31
N VAL A 4 -1.83 -17.50 10.73
CA VAL A 4 -3.13 -18.17 10.87
C VAL A 4 -3.10 -19.56 10.26
N PHE A 5 -2.46 -19.70 9.09
CA PHE A 5 -2.30 -21.00 8.45
C PHE A 5 -1.49 -21.97 9.32
N ILE A 6 -0.41 -21.51 9.96
CA ILE A 6 0.41 -22.31 10.87
C ILE A 6 -0.35 -22.64 12.16
N SER A 7 -1.04 -21.67 12.76
CA SER A 7 -1.77 -21.86 14.02
C SER A 7 -2.97 -22.79 13.89
N TYR A 8 -3.61 -22.82 12.72
CA TYR A 8 -4.86 -23.58 12.46
C TYR A 8 -4.69 -24.70 11.44
N SER A 9 -3.47 -25.05 11.01
CA SER A 9 -3.23 -26.14 10.04
C SER A 9 -3.75 -27.48 10.53
N ASN A 10 -3.76 -27.69 11.84
CA ASN A 10 -4.16 -28.93 12.49
C ASN A 10 -5.65 -28.96 12.89
N GLN A 11 -6.40 -27.91 12.56
CA GLN A 11 -7.83 -27.78 12.86
C GLN A 11 -8.69 -28.12 11.64
N SER A 12 -10.01 -28.09 11.83
CA SER A 12 -10.93 -28.28 10.71
C SER A 12 -10.73 -27.19 9.65
N TRP A 13 -10.81 -27.57 8.38
CA TRP A 13 -10.65 -26.65 7.25
C TRP A 13 -11.69 -25.52 7.23
N TYR A 14 -12.90 -25.77 7.78
CA TYR A 14 -13.94 -24.75 7.95
C TYR A 14 -13.49 -23.68 8.97
N THR A 15 -12.86 -24.08 10.07
CA THR A 15 -12.32 -23.15 11.08
C THR A 15 -11.23 -22.28 10.47
N LEU A 16 -10.31 -22.88 9.70
CA LEU A 16 -9.26 -22.13 9.00
C LEU A 16 -9.85 -21.10 8.03
N LEU A 17 -10.89 -21.46 7.27
CA LEU A 17 -11.53 -20.57 6.30
C LEU A 17 -12.21 -19.37 7.00
N TRP A 18 -12.89 -19.60 8.13
CA TRP A 18 -13.47 -18.52 8.93
C TRP A 18 -12.42 -17.58 9.52
N GLU A 19 -11.32 -18.12 10.04
CA GLU A 19 -10.20 -17.30 10.56
C GLU A 19 -9.54 -16.50 9.42
N LEU A 20 -9.39 -17.09 8.23
CA LEU A 20 -8.88 -16.39 7.06
C LEU A 20 -9.83 -15.27 6.58
N LEU A 21 -11.14 -15.47 6.70
CA LEU A 21 -12.15 -14.46 6.40
C LEU A 21 -12.06 -13.27 7.37
N PHE A 22 -11.82 -13.51 8.66
CA PHE A 22 -11.56 -12.44 9.64
C PHE A 22 -10.28 -11.65 9.32
N VAL A 23 -9.24 -12.29 8.77
CA VAL A 23 -8.04 -11.60 8.28
C VAL A 23 -8.34 -10.74 7.06
N ILE A 24 -9.05 -11.28 6.05
CA ILE A 24 -9.38 -10.54 4.82
C ILE A 24 -10.25 -9.31 5.14
N THR A 25 -11.13 -9.44 6.13
CA THR A 25 -11.99 -8.33 6.59
C THR A 25 -11.32 -7.37 7.56
N LEU A 26 -10.06 -7.62 7.93
CA LEU A 26 -9.27 -6.83 8.90
C LEU A 26 -9.90 -6.76 10.31
N VAL A 27 -10.80 -7.70 10.65
CA VAL A 27 -11.48 -7.73 11.96
C VAL A 27 -10.77 -8.65 12.95
N LYS A 28 -9.82 -9.47 12.47
CA LYS A 28 -9.10 -10.45 13.31
C LYS A 28 -8.44 -9.86 14.57
N PRO A 29 -7.79 -8.68 14.55
CA PRO A 29 -7.23 -8.10 15.78
C PRO A 29 -8.28 -7.88 16.89
N GLY A 30 -9.51 -7.52 16.52
CA GLY A 30 -10.62 -7.35 17.46
C GLY A 30 -11.19 -8.68 17.95
N VAL A 31 -11.31 -9.66 17.06
CA VAL A 31 -11.77 -11.02 17.40
C VAL A 31 -10.78 -11.70 18.36
N ASP A 32 -9.49 -11.61 18.08
CA ASP A 32 -8.44 -12.20 18.93
C ASP A 32 -8.41 -11.53 20.30
N CYS A 33 -8.55 -10.20 20.36
CA CYS A 33 -8.70 -9.45 21.61
C CYS A 33 -9.92 -9.92 22.44
N TYR A 34 -11.07 -10.14 21.79
CA TYR A 34 -12.26 -10.68 22.45
C TYR A 34 -12.01 -12.04 23.10
N TRP A 35 -11.28 -12.93 22.40
CA TRP A 35 -10.95 -14.25 22.92
C TRP A 35 -9.91 -14.21 24.05
N VAL A 36 -8.95 -13.28 24.01
CA VAL A 36 -7.98 -13.03 25.09
C VAL A 36 -8.67 -12.56 26.37
N ILE A 37 -9.65 -11.64 26.26
CA ILE A 37 -10.42 -11.13 27.40
C ILE A 37 -11.31 -12.22 28.01
N GLN A 38 -11.86 -13.12 27.21
CA GLN A 38 -12.67 -14.24 27.68
C GLN A 38 -11.89 -15.33 28.43
N HIS A 39 -10.57 -15.18 28.61
CA HIS A 39 -9.69 -16.15 29.28
C HIS A 39 -9.90 -17.61 28.80
N GLN A 40 -10.18 -17.79 27.50
CA GLN A 40 -10.30 -19.13 26.93
C GLN A 40 -8.95 -19.84 27.07
N LYS A 41 -8.93 -20.99 27.78
CA LYS A 41 -7.83 -21.95 27.68
C LYS A 41 -7.67 -22.30 26.20
N GLN A 42 -6.42 -22.39 25.72
CA GLN A 42 -6.12 -22.63 24.30
C GLN A 42 -7.07 -23.63 23.65
N LYS A 43 -7.62 -23.28 22.48
CA LYS A 43 -8.43 -24.21 21.68
C LYS A 43 -7.60 -25.49 21.48
N ALA A 44 -8.15 -26.65 21.81
CA ALA A 44 -7.43 -27.93 21.73
C ALA A 44 -6.80 -28.08 20.33
N ASN A 45 -5.47 -28.24 20.26
CA ASN A 45 -4.62 -28.30 19.05
C ASN A 45 -4.24 -26.96 18.38
N ALA A 46 -4.42 -25.80 19.01
CA ALA A 46 -3.82 -24.55 18.53
C ALA A 46 -2.30 -24.55 18.76
N ALA A 47 -1.52 -24.08 17.78
CA ALA A 47 -0.05 -24.05 17.89
C ALA A 47 0.49 -22.91 18.75
N LEU A 48 -0.29 -21.83 18.90
CA LEU A 48 0.08 -20.62 19.63
C LEU A 48 -0.96 -20.30 20.70
N ASP A 49 -0.50 -19.66 21.77
CA ASP A 49 -1.38 -19.08 22.78
C ASP A 49 -2.16 -17.89 22.21
N PRO A 50 -3.44 -17.69 22.57
CA PRO A 50 -4.23 -16.56 22.06
C PRO A 50 -3.56 -15.20 22.21
N LEU A 51 -2.83 -14.97 23.32
CA LEU A 51 -2.09 -13.72 23.52
C LEU A 51 -0.91 -13.60 22.55
N THR A 52 -0.19 -14.71 22.35
CA THR A 52 0.98 -14.76 21.46
C THR A 52 0.56 -14.64 19.99
N GLU A 53 -0.54 -15.28 19.60
CA GLU A 53 -1.13 -15.17 18.26
C GLU A 53 -1.50 -13.71 17.95
N MET A 54 -2.18 -13.03 18.89
CA MET A 54 -2.57 -11.62 18.75
C MET A 54 -1.35 -10.71 18.57
N VAL A 55 -0.30 -10.87 19.40
CA VAL A 55 0.93 -10.06 19.29
C VAL A 55 1.57 -10.24 17.92
N TYR A 56 1.82 -11.47 17.50
CA TYR A 56 2.47 -11.73 16.21
C TYR A 56 1.66 -11.25 15.00
N ILE A 57 0.32 -11.30 15.06
CA ILE A 57 -0.53 -10.78 13.98
C ILE A 57 -0.43 -9.25 13.90
N LYS A 58 -0.52 -8.56 15.05
CA LYS A 58 -0.32 -7.10 15.11
C LYS A 58 1.07 -6.69 14.63
N GLU A 59 2.12 -7.45 14.94
CA GLU A 59 3.49 -7.19 14.47
C GLU A 59 3.59 -7.24 12.94
N VAL A 60 3.02 -8.30 12.34
CA VAL A 60 3.04 -8.47 10.89
C VAL A 60 2.21 -7.40 10.17
N GLU A 61 1.04 -7.02 10.72
CA GLU A 61 0.23 -5.92 10.19
C GLU A 61 0.99 -4.59 10.23
N LEU A 62 1.66 -4.29 11.34
CA LEU A 62 2.46 -3.07 11.49
C LEU A 62 3.57 -2.99 10.44
N ILE A 63 4.32 -4.08 10.25
CA ILE A 63 5.47 -4.14 9.32
C ILE A 63 5.01 -4.11 7.86
N THR A 64 3.91 -4.78 7.53
CA THR A 64 3.50 -4.99 6.14
C THR A 64 2.62 -3.87 5.59
N ASP A 65 1.82 -3.21 6.45
CA ASP A 65 0.82 -2.23 6.00
C ASP A 65 1.13 -0.82 6.52
N CYS A 66 1.33 -0.67 7.83
CA CYS A 66 1.51 0.65 8.44
C CYS A 66 2.85 1.31 8.07
N ILE A 67 3.95 0.55 8.07
CA ILE A 67 5.28 1.09 7.75
C ILE A 67 5.39 1.50 6.27
N PRO A 68 5.07 0.64 5.28
CA PRO A 68 5.17 1.02 3.87
C PRO A 68 4.24 2.18 3.51
N GLY A 69 3.02 2.20 4.06
CA GLY A 69 2.08 3.30 3.87
C GLY A 69 2.63 4.64 4.40
N ALA A 70 3.18 4.63 5.62
CA ALA A 70 3.77 5.83 6.21
C ALA A 70 4.99 6.34 5.42
N VAL A 71 5.84 5.44 4.92
CA VAL A 71 7.00 5.80 4.09
C VAL A 71 6.56 6.43 2.77
N ILE A 72 5.60 5.82 2.06
CA ILE A 72 5.09 6.37 0.79
C ILE A 72 4.43 7.74 1.00
N GLN A 73 3.64 7.89 2.06
CA GLN A 73 3.01 9.17 2.40
C GLN A 73 4.04 10.25 2.77
N ALA A 74 5.11 9.88 3.47
CA ALA A 74 6.21 10.79 3.80
C ALA A 74 6.97 11.25 2.53
N ILE A 75 7.27 10.33 1.61
CA ILE A 75 7.91 10.65 0.33
C ILE A 75 7.01 11.55 -0.51
N ALA A 76 5.71 11.25 -0.61
CA ALA A 76 4.75 12.08 -1.33
C ALA A 76 4.65 13.50 -0.75
N PHE A 77 4.73 13.63 0.58
CA PHE A 77 4.75 14.93 1.25
C PHE A 77 6.03 15.73 0.97
N VAL A 78 7.20 15.07 0.98
CA VAL A 78 8.49 15.72 0.69
C VAL A 78 8.59 16.17 -0.78
N ASN A 79 8.00 15.41 -1.70
CA ASN A 79 7.99 15.73 -3.14
C ASN A 79 7.00 16.84 -3.55
N GLY A 80 6.48 17.62 -2.60
CA GLY A 80 5.68 18.82 -2.89
C GLY A 80 4.19 18.58 -3.15
N GLN A 81 3.68 17.35 -3.05
CA GLN A 81 2.24 17.09 -3.06
C GLN A 81 1.63 17.39 -1.68
N HIS A 82 1.60 18.68 -1.32
CA HIS A 82 1.00 19.18 -0.09
C HIS A 82 -0.53 19.21 -0.16
N SER A 83 -1.14 18.06 -0.43
CA SER A 83 -2.59 17.92 -0.26
C SER A 83 -2.91 17.92 1.23
N TYR A 84 -3.84 18.75 1.66
CA TYR A 84 -4.34 18.80 3.04
C TYR A 84 -4.73 17.40 3.55
N ILE A 85 -5.30 16.56 2.66
CA ILE A 85 -5.72 15.19 2.96
C ILE A 85 -4.51 14.29 3.26
N ALA A 86 -3.40 14.47 2.54
CA ALA A 86 -2.18 13.69 2.73
C ALA A 86 -1.51 14.01 4.08
N VAL A 87 -1.47 15.29 4.46
CA VAL A 87 -0.93 15.74 5.75
C VAL A 87 -1.78 15.20 6.91
N VAL A 88 -3.10 15.30 6.80
CA VAL A 88 -4.02 14.77 7.82
C VAL A 88 -3.90 13.25 7.94
N SER A 89 -3.70 12.52 6.84
CA SER A 89 -3.49 11.07 6.87
C SER A 89 -2.17 10.68 7.54
N LEU A 90 -1.07 11.39 7.25
CA LEU A 90 0.24 11.15 7.85
C LEU A 90 0.22 11.41 9.37
N MET A 91 -0.43 12.51 9.78
CA MET A 91 -0.60 12.89 11.18
C MET A 91 -1.49 11.92 11.97
N SER A 92 -2.39 11.19 11.31
CA SER A 92 -3.23 10.18 11.95
C SER A 92 -2.53 8.82 12.04
N ASN A 93 -1.86 8.39 10.97
CA ASN A 93 -1.35 7.03 10.85
C ASN A 93 -0.07 6.80 11.69
N VAL A 94 0.88 7.74 11.67
CA VAL A 94 2.17 7.58 12.35
C VAL A 94 2.04 7.50 13.87
N PRO A 95 1.26 8.36 14.55
CA PRO A 95 1.05 8.23 16.00
C PRO A 95 0.27 6.98 16.39
N THR A 96 -0.70 6.56 15.57
CA THR A 96 -1.48 5.35 15.82
C THR A 96 -0.61 4.10 15.75
N ALA A 97 0.27 4.01 14.75
CA ALA A 97 1.25 2.94 14.64
C ALA A 97 2.22 2.92 15.83
N ALA A 98 2.72 4.09 16.25
CA ALA A 98 3.60 4.20 17.41
C ALA A 98 2.91 3.81 18.73
N PHE A 99 1.65 4.19 18.90
CA PHE A 99 0.85 3.80 20.06
C PHE A 99 0.59 2.30 20.09
N ILE A 100 0.24 1.67 18.96
CA ILE A 100 0.07 0.22 18.85
C ILE A 100 1.39 -0.48 19.20
N ALA A 101 2.52 -0.05 18.66
CA ALA A 101 3.83 -0.63 18.98
C ALA A 101 4.19 -0.50 20.47
N ALA A 102 3.96 0.67 21.07
CA ALA A 102 4.19 0.90 22.50
C ALA A 102 3.26 0.05 23.38
N SER A 103 2.00 -0.13 22.96
CA SER A 103 1.03 -0.96 23.68
C SER A 103 1.44 -2.44 23.67
N MET A 104 2.00 -2.94 22.59
CA MET A 104 2.50 -4.33 22.51
C MET A 104 3.71 -4.56 23.42
N ALA A 105 4.58 -3.56 23.58
CA ALA A 105 5.71 -3.65 24.51
C ALA A 105 5.26 -3.71 25.98
N LEU A 106 4.11 -3.10 26.31
CA LEU A 106 3.55 -3.02 27.67
C LEU A 106 2.60 -4.18 28.02
N GLU A 107 2.16 -4.98 27.04
CA GLU A 107 1.22 -6.10 27.24
C GLU A 107 1.74 -7.19 28.20
N LYS A 108 3.05 -7.25 28.48
CA LYS A 108 3.65 -8.20 29.44
C LYS A 108 3.57 -7.75 30.91
N ASP A 109 3.47 -6.45 31.18
CA ASP A 109 3.63 -5.88 32.53
C ASP A 109 2.37 -5.18 33.07
N ILE A 110 1.46 -4.71 32.21
CA ILE A 110 0.27 -3.92 32.60
C ILE A 110 -1.01 -4.69 32.31
N GLY A 111 -1.95 -4.66 33.26
CA GLY A 111 -3.24 -5.36 33.19
C GLY A 111 -3.94 -5.25 31.82
N VAL A 112 -4.15 -6.41 31.22
CA VAL A 112 -4.63 -6.72 29.86
C VAL A 112 -5.93 -6.00 29.45
N LEU A 113 -6.66 -5.36 30.38
CA LEU A 113 -8.00 -4.81 30.15
C LEU A 113 -8.01 -3.37 29.62
N CYS A 114 -7.24 -2.44 30.21
CA CYS A 114 -7.26 -1.03 29.80
C CYS A 114 -6.54 -0.81 28.46
N LEU A 115 -5.45 -1.54 28.22
CA LEU A 115 -4.63 -1.40 27.03
C LEU A 115 -5.33 -1.98 25.79
N ASN A 116 -5.91 -3.17 25.91
CA ASN A 116 -6.65 -3.80 24.81
C ASN A 116 -7.98 -3.12 24.50
N GLY A 117 -8.64 -2.53 25.51
CA GLY A 117 -9.83 -1.68 25.28
C GLY A 117 -9.50 -0.43 24.48
N ALA A 118 -8.36 0.22 24.75
CA ALA A 118 -7.89 1.39 23.99
C ALA A 118 -7.46 1.04 22.56
N ILE A 119 -6.83 -0.13 22.36
CA ILE A 119 -6.52 -0.63 21.01
C ILE A 119 -7.81 -0.93 20.24
N GLY A 120 -8.79 -1.58 20.87
CA GLY A 120 -10.07 -1.89 20.24
C GLY A 120 -10.82 -0.63 19.78
N SER A 121 -10.80 0.45 20.56
CA SER A 121 -11.43 1.72 20.16
C SER A 121 -10.69 2.41 19.02
N LEU A 122 -9.36 2.35 18.99
CA LEU A 122 -8.54 2.87 17.88
C LEU A 122 -8.75 2.09 16.58
N VAL A 123 -8.83 0.75 16.66
CA VAL A 123 -9.14 -0.09 15.50
C VAL A 123 -10.55 0.21 14.98
N ALA A 124 -11.53 0.37 15.87
CA ALA A 124 -12.88 0.76 15.48
C ALA A 124 -12.89 2.12 14.77
N LEU A 125 -12.14 3.10 15.28
CA LEU A 125 -11.98 4.40 14.64
C LEU A 125 -11.34 4.28 13.25
N GLN A 126 -10.30 3.45 13.10
CA GLN A 126 -9.63 3.18 11.84
C GLN A 126 -10.59 2.56 10.81
N THR A 127 -11.38 1.56 11.22
CA THR A 127 -12.38 0.92 10.35
C THR A 127 -13.46 1.93 9.93
N ILE A 128 -13.93 2.80 10.83
CA ILE A 128 -14.90 3.85 10.52
C ILE A 128 -14.32 4.86 9.51
N CYS A 129 -13.06 5.27 9.71
CA CYS A 129 -12.36 6.14 8.77
C CYS A 129 -12.21 5.50 7.39
N TYR A 130 -11.85 4.21 7.32
CA TYR A 130 -11.74 3.48 6.06
C TYR A 130 -13.09 3.34 5.34
N ILE A 131 -14.16 3.00 6.06
CA ILE A 131 -15.52 2.92 5.51
C ILE A 131 -15.98 4.27 4.99
N SER A 132 -15.71 5.34 5.75
CA SER A 132 -16.05 6.71 5.37
C SER A 132 -15.26 7.17 4.14
N PHE A 133 -13.98 6.83 4.07
CA PHE A 133 -13.15 7.08 2.88
C PHE A 133 -13.71 6.37 1.64
N LEU A 134 -14.08 5.09 1.74
CA LEU A 134 -14.70 4.35 0.63
C LEU A 134 -16.10 4.89 0.25
N ALA A 135 -16.82 5.46 1.19
CA ALA A 135 -18.11 6.11 0.92
C ALA A 135 -17.94 7.44 0.18
N ILE A 136 -16.91 8.22 0.54
CA ILE A 136 -16.64 9.57 -0.02
C ILE A 136 -15.92 9.51 -1.37
N ILE A 137 -15.08 8.49 -1.60
CA ILE A 137 -14.29 8.42 -2.84
C ILE A 137 -15.18 8.36 -4.08
N GLU A 138 -14.77 9.07 -5.14
CA GLU A 138 -15.51 9.09 -6.40
C GLU A 138 -15.73 7.65 -6.90
N PRO A 139 -16.97 7.29 -7.30
CA PRO A 139 -17.31 5.92 -7.72
C PRO A 139 -16.40 5.39 -8.84
N LYS A 140 -15.88 6.29 -9.69
CA LYS A 140 -14.94 5.98 -10.77
C LYS A 140 -13.64 5.34 -10.25
N TYR A 141 -13.11 5.80 -9.11
CA TYR A 141 -11.86 5.31 -8.52
C TYR A 141 -12.05 4.17 -7.51
N ARG A 142 -13.27 3.67 -7.29
CA ARG A 142 -13.47 2.48 -6.44
C ARG A 142 -12.89 1.23 -7.08
N LYS A 143 -12.92 1.16 -8.40
CA LYS A 143 -12.39 0.01 -9.16
C LYS A 143 -10.87 -0.09 -9.13
N THR A 144 -10.15 1.00 -8.83
CA THR A 144 -8.69 0.96 -8.68
C THR A 144 -8.24 0.16 -7.45
N PHE A 145 -9.08 0.01 -6.42
CA PHE A 145 -8.76 -0.82 -5.23
C PHE A 145 -8.91 -2.32 -5.49
N LEU A 146 -9.69 -2.70 -6.51
CA LEU A 146 -9.90 -4.10 -6.92
C LEU A 146 -9.32 -4.37 -8.31
N GLY A 147 -8.58 -3.40 -8.85
CA GLY A 147 -7.98 -3.49 -10.16
C GLY A 147 -6.75 -4.38 -10.12
N THR A 148 -6.66 -5.34 -11.02
CA THR A 148 -5.47 -6.19 -11.21
C THR A 148 -4.48 -5.58 -12.21
N THR A 149 -4.66 -4.30 -12.55
CA THR A 149 -3.82 -3.61 -13.54
C THR A 149 -2.38 -3.57 -13.05
N THR A 150 -1.50 -4.21 -13.80
CA THR A 150 -0.06 -4.22 -13.50
C THR A 150 0.55 -2.84 -13.77
N ALA A 151 1.65 -2.51 -13.09
CA ALA A 151 2.38 -1.26 -13.32
C ALA A 151 2.80 -1.08 -14.80
N SER A 152 3.11 -2.19 -15.48
CA SER A 152 3.45 -2.19 -16.92
C SER A 152 2.24 -1.80 -17.78
N GLN A 153 1.07 -2.40 -17.54
CA GLN A 153 -0.17 -2.03 -18.25
C GLN A 153 -0.57 -0.58 -18.00
N MET A 154 -0.39 -0.07 -16.78
CA MET A 154 -0.69 1.33 -16.46
C MET A 154 0.27 2.29 -17.19
N THR A 155 1.55 1.95 -17.26
CA THR A 155 2.56 2.75 -18.00
C THR A 155 2.22 2.79 -19.48
N MET A 156 1.87 1.64 -20.08
CA MET A 156 1.45 1.54 -21.47
C MET A 156 0.18 2.34 -21.76
N ALA A 157 -0.84 2.22 -20.91
CA ALA A 157 -2.09 2.98 -21.07
C ALA A 157 -1.84 4.49 -20.98
N LYS A 158 -1.04 4.94 -20.01
CA LYS A 158 -0.65 6.36 -19.89
C LYS A 158 0.09 6.86 -21.12
N PHE A 159 1.02 6.08 -21.67
CA PHE A 159 1.74 6.44 -22.90
C PHE A 159 0.80 6.67 -24.09
N GLN A 160 -0.25 5.84 -24.21
CA GLN A 160 -1.21 5.92 -25.31
C GLN A 160 -2.25 7.04 -25.11
N GLU A 161 -2.67 7.31 -23.87
CA GLU A 161 -3.66 8.33 -23.55
C GLU A 161 -3.07 9.76 -23.52
N THR A 162 -1.80 9.90 -23.15
CA THR A 162 -1.14 11.20 -22.99
C THR A 162 -0.83 11.83 -24.35
N ARG A 163 -1.32 13.06 -24.56
CA ARG A 163 -1.09 13.85 -25.78
C ARG A 163 0.05 14.86 -25.67
N ASP A 164 0.41 15.24 -24.45
CA ASP A 164 1.48 16.19 -24.18
C ASP A 164 2.83 15.46 -24.19
N ASP A 165 3.72 15.86 -25.09
CA ASP A 165 5.03 15.23 -25.29
C ASP A 165 5.93 15.31 -24.05
N HIS A 166 5.89 16.41 -23.29
CA HIS A 166 6.69 16.58 -22.08
C HIS A 166 6.29 15.52 -21.03
N VAL A 167 4.99 15.46 -20.75
CA VAL A 167 4.40 14.55 -19.77
C VAL A 167 4.59 13.10 -20.22
N LYS A 168 4.48 12.83 -21.52
CA LYS A 168 4.67 11.51 -22.11
C LYS A 168 6.13 11.04 -21.98
N LEU A 169 7.10 11.95 -22.14
CA LEU A 169 8.53 11.67 -21.98
C LEU A 169 8.86 11.36 -20.52
N GLU A 170 8.48 12.24 -19.60
CA GLU A 170 8.70 12.08 -18.16
C GLU A 170 8.12 10.75 -17.66
N PHE A 171 6.84 10.46 -17.93
CA PHE A 171 6.22 9.20 -17.47
C PHE A 171 6.86 7.94 -18.05
N THR A 172 7.48 8.02 -19.23
CA THR A 172 8.08 6.85 -19.88
C THR A 172 9.50 6.61 -19.39
N PHE A 173 10.30 7.66 -19.22
CA PHE A 173 11.71 7.52 -18.87
C PHE A 173 12.03 7.63 -17.38
N ASP A 174 11.12 8.18 -16.56
CA ASP A 174 11.28 8.17 -15.09
C ASP A 174 11.01 6.80 -14.46
N VAL A 175 10.38 5.90 -15.21
CA VAL A 175 10.06 4.55 -14.75
C VAL A 175 11.04 3.51 -15.30
N HIS A 176 11.21 2.41 -14.57
CA HIS A 176 12.15 1.37 -14.96
C HIS A 176 11.79 0.78 -16.35
N PRO A 177 12.75 0.61 -17.28
CA PRO A 177 12.50 0.17 -18.66
C PRO A 177 11.74 -1.15 -18.82
N SER A 178 11.75 -2.02 -17.80
CA SER A 178 10.95 -3.25 -17.81
C SER A 178 9.44 -3.00 -17.89
N LEU A 179 8.96 -1.83 -17.45
CA LEU A 179 7.53 -1.50 -17.39
C LEU A 179 6.95 -1.18 -18.78
N TRP A 180 7.77 -0.67 -19.69
CA TRP A 180 7.37 -0.37 -21.07
C TRP A 180 8.10 -1.23 -22.11
N ALA A 181 8.86 -2.24 -21.69
CA ALA A 181 9.53 -3.19 -22.58
C ALA A 181 8.62 -3.76 -23.70
N PRO A 182 7.32 -4.08 -23.47
CA PRO A 182 6.42 -4.55 -24.53
C PRO A 182 6.14 -3.53 -25.63
N ILE A 183 6.24 -2.23 -25.34
CA ILE A 183 5.99 -1.12 -26.28
C ILE A 183 7.27 -0.38 -26.64
N LYS A 184 8.45 -0.96 -26.38
CA LYS A 184 9.76 -0.33 -26.62
C LYS A 184 9.90 0.20 -28.05
N ASP A 185 9.46 -0.55 -29.04
CA ASP A 185 9.54 -0.15 -30.45
C ASP A 185 8.60 1.03 -30.75
N GLU A 186 7.42 1.07 -30.13
CA GLU A 186 6.47 2.18 -30.26
C GLU A 186 7.03 3.46 -29.63
N VAL A 187 7.60 3.36 -28.42
CA VAL A 187 8.29 4.47 -27.76
C VAL A 187 9.46 4.96 -28.62
N LYS A 188 10.24 4.04 -29.19
CA LYS A 188 11.39 4.39 -30.04
C LYS A 188 10.98 5.12 -31.31
N ASN A 189 9.90 4.68 -31.96
CA ASN A 189 9.40 5.35 -33.16
C ASN A 189 8.87 6.76 -32.82
N TRP A 190 8.08 6.89 -31.75
CA TRP A 190 7.59 8.18 -31.29
C TRP A 190 8.73 9.16 -30.95
N VAL A 191 9.74 8.71 -30.20
CA VAL A 191 10.93 9.54 -29.90
C VAL A 191 11.60 10.01 -31.19
N ASN A 192 11.84 9.13 -32.17
CA ASN A 192 12.51 9.53 -33.42
C ASN A 192 11.70 10.52 -34.26
N GLU A 193 10.37 10.40 -34.26
CA GLU A 193 9.48 11.34 -34.95
C GLU A 193 9.45 12.71 -34.26
N ALA A 194 9.26 12.71 -32.93
CA ALA A 194 9.12 13.92 -32.14
C ALA A 194 10.45 14.66 -31.91
N LEU A 195 11.57 13.92 -31.81
CA LEU A 195 12.91 14.49 -31.61
C LEU A 195 13.29 15.50 -32.71
N ARG A 196 12.86 15.26 -33.95
CA ARG A 196 13.08 16.20 -35.08
C ARG A 196 12.39 17.55 -34.84
N LEU A 197 11.23 17.54 -34.20
CA LEU A 197 10.48 18.74 -33.84
C LEU A 197 11.11 19.41 -32.62
N TRP A 198 11.47 18.64 -31.59
CA TRP A 198 12.08 19.18 -30.36
C TRP A 198 13.44 19.83 -30.62
N ILE A 199 14.26 19.28 -31.52
CA ILE A 199 15.54 19.89 -31.92
C ILE A 199 15.32 21.22 -32.66
N ARG A 200 14.27 21.31 -33.48
CA ARG A 200 13.96 22.52 -34.27
C ARG A 200 13.34 23.62 -33.43
N GLU A 201 12.35 23.26 -32.63
CA GLU A 201 11.54 24.21 -31.87
C GLU A 201 12.16 24.57 -30.52
N GLN A 202 13.08 23.72 -30.00
CA GLN A 202 13.69 23.84 -28.67
C GLN A 202 12.69 24.29 -27.59
N PRO A 203 11.68 23.46 -27.30
CA PRO A 203 10.70 23.82 -26.28
C PRO A 203 11.37 23.94 -24.91
N ASP A 204 10.85 24.84 -24.07
CA ASP A 204 11.45 25.20 -22.78
C ASP A 204 11.68 24.02 -21.82
N TRP A 205 10.92 22.93 -21.99
CA TRP A 205 11.03 21.71 -21.21
C TRP A 205 12.09 20.72 -21.72
N PHE A 206 12.57 20.86 -22.97
CA PHE A 206 13.57 19.97 -23.58
C PHE A 206 14.99 20.43 -23.25
N ASP A 207 15.28 20.46 -21.95
CA ASP A 207 16.56 20.83 -21.39
C ASP A 207 17.57 19.67 -21.42
N ASP A 208 18.75 19.89 -20.81
CA ASP A 208 19.80 18.86 -20.77
C ASP A 208 19.42 17.66 -19.90
N HIS A 209 18.51 17.82 -18.93
CA HIS A 209 17.98 16.72 -18.13
C HIS A 209 17.07 15.83 -18.98
N ALA A 210 16.12 16.41 -19.71
CA ALA A 210 15.24 15.67 -20.62
C ALA A 210 16.03 14.91 -21.70
N LYS A 211 17.10 15.52 -22.24
CA LYS A 211 18.00 14.85 -23.20
C LYS A 211 18.73 13.66 -22.58
N ALA A 212 19.21 13.80 -21.34
CA ALA A 212 19.92 12.73 -20.64
C ALA A 212 19.02 11.54 -20.27
N SER A 213 17.72 11.76 -20.11
CA SER A 213 16.75 10.70 -19.83
C SER A 213 16.47 9.81 -21.05
N ILE A 214 16.71 10.28 -22.27
CA ILE A 214 16.53 9.49 -23.49
C ILE A 214 17.75 8.58 -23.68
N PRO A 215 17.58 7.25 -23.72
CA PRO A 215 18.70 6.34 -23.95
C PRO A 215 19.31 6.52 -25.36
N ASP A 216 20.63 6.53 -25.46
CA ASP A 216 21.36 6.71 -26.74
C ASP A 216 20.93 5.72 -27.85
N ASN A 217 20.45 4.53 -27.48
CA ASN A 217 19.99 3.52 -28.42
C ASN A 217 18.61 3.81 -29.07
N PHE A 218 17.97 4.92 -28.70
CA PHE A 218 16.71 5.38 -29.31
C PHE A 218 16.95 6.28 -30.52
N VAL A 219 18.02 7.08 -30.51
CA VAL A 219 18.36 8.00 -31.58
C VAL A 219 18.98 7.20 -32.73
N THR A 220 18.30 7.15 -33.87
CA THR A 220 18.93 6.66 -35.11
C THR A 220 19.75 7.78 -35.74
N ASP A 221 21.01 7.48 -36.08
CA ASP A 221 21.91 8.34 -36.88
C ASP A 221 21.22 8.89 -38.15
#